data_AF-A0A851S4B9-F1
#
_entry.id   AF-A0A851S4B9-F1
#
_cell.length_a   1.000
_cell.length_b   1.000
_cell.length_c   1.000
_cell.angle_alpha   90.00
_cell.angle_beta   90.00
_cell.angle_gamma   90.00
#
_symmetry.space_group_name_H-M   'P 1'
#
loop_
_entity.id
_entity.type
_entity.pdbx_description
1 polymer ?
#
loop_
_entity_poly.entity_id
_entity_poly.type
_entity_poly.pdbx_seq_one_letter_code
_entity_poly.pdbx_strand_id
1 'polypeptide(L)'
;CLWTLAAILKQTLQDAPVTTAGVLKKLLAPLDVVFEGFYNAILLHHFDSHHYTSPYSEATNNLISFIDLLEALLASRIELELPLRCQRILFLKVSYVLNVISSSIPYIIKKKLILLLKKCVLYKSREDAKSGSLFLQTPSLSEDMLALSNAVLQVMNLTWLNQIPLSGKSSYFGSSDAAPGHDSDQTVLRALSLVVLKAVEFKIHNSATETEIK
;
A
#
# COMPACT_ATOMS: atom_id res chain seq x y z
N CYS A 1 20.65 4.33 4.96
CA CYS A 1 20.14 3.69 6.21
C CYS A 1 18.81 2.97 6.01
N LEU A 2 17.75 3.62 5.50
CA LEU A 2 16.43 2.99 5.31
C LEU A 2 16.47 1.77 4.39
N TRP A 3 17.21 1.86 3.28
CA TRP A 3 17.37 0.74 2.35
C TRP A 3 18.00 -0.49 3.00
N THR A 4 19.04 -0.29 3.83
CA THR A 4 19.67 -1.36 4.62
C THR A 4 18.68 -2.03 5.56
N LEU A 5 17.86 -1.23 6.26
CA LEU A 5 16.83 -1.76 7.13
C LEU A 5 15.78 -2.56 6.34
N ALA A 6 15.30 -2.03 5.20
CA ALA A 6 14.36 -2.74 4.35
C ALA A 6 14.94 -4.07 3.85
N ALA A 7 16.24 -4.11 3.52
CA ALA A 7 16.95 -5.32 3.13
C ALA A 7 17.03 -6.32 4.29
N ILE A 8 17.38 -5.87 5.50
CA ILE A 8 17.40 -6.73 6.70
C ILE A 8 16.01 -7.32 6.96
N LEU A 9 14.95 -6.50 6.93
CA LEU A 9 13.57 -6.98 7.11
C LEU A 9 13.21 -8.03 6.06
N LYS A 10 13.48 -7.75 4.78
CA LYS A 10 13.21 -8.69 3.67
C LYS A 10 14.00 -9.98 3.81
N GLN A 11 15.26 -9.92 4.25
CA GLN A 11 16.10 -11.09 4.46
C GLN A 11 15.60 -11.93 5.63
N THR A 12 15.30 -11.30 6.77
CA THR A 12 14.76 -12.03 7.93
C THR A 12 13.45 -12.73 7.60
N LEU A 13 12.65 -12.15 6.70
CA LEU A 13 11.37 -12.71 6.27
C LEU A 13 11.54 -13.97 5.40
N GLN A 14 12.68 -14.15 4.74
CA GLN A 14 12.98 -15.36 3.95
C GLN A 14 13.40 -16.56 4.83
N ASP A 15 13.79 -16.31 6.08
CA ASP A 15 14.15 -17.34 7.05
C ASP A 15 12.90 -17.99 7.69
N ALA A 16 13.05 -19.19 8.25
CA ALA A 16 11.93 -20.00 8.77
C ALA A 16 10.97 -19.20 9.69
N PRO A 17 9.64 -19.20 9.42
CA PRO A 17 8.70 -18.18 9.91
C PRO A 17 8.56 -18.13 11.44
N VAL A 18 8.68 -19.27 12.13
CA VAL A 18 8.49 -19.35 13.59
C VAL A 18 9.63 -18.68 14.35
N THR A 19 10.87 -18.85 13.91
CA THR A 19 12.04 -18.18 14.49
C THR A 19 12.10 -16.70 14.10
N THR A 20 11.64 -16.38 12.88
CA THR A 20 11.61 -15.03 12.32
C THR A 20 10.71 -14.08 13.10
N ALA A 21 9.54 -14.53 13.56
CA ALA A 21 8.61 -13.70 14.32
C ALA A 21 9.24 -13.11 15.59
N GLY A 22 10.00 -13.93 16.34
CA GLY A 22 10.64 -13.53 17.59
C GLY A 22 11.78 -12.53 17.39
N VAL A 23 12.62 -12.76 16.37
CA VAL A 23 13.73 -11.87 16.01
C VAL A 23 13.20 -10.53 15.53
N LEU A 24 12.20 -10.56 14.64
CA LEU A 24 11.66 -9.35 14.05
C LEU A 24 10.90 -8.51 15.06
N LYS A 25 10.16 -9.15 15.99
CA LYS A 25 9.52 -8.45 17.10
C LYS A 25 10.55 -7.75 17.98
N LYS A 26 11.68 -8.39 18.30
CA LYS A 26 12.77 -7.76 19.07
C LYS A 26 13.41 -6.58 18.33
N LEU A 27 13.52 -6.65 17.01
CA LEU A 27 14.07 -5.58 16.18
C LEU A 27 13.09 -4.39 16.06
N LEU A 28 11.82 -4.65 15.78
CA LEU A 28 10.82 -3.63 15.48
C LEU A 28 10.18 -3.01 16.72
N ALA A 29 10.01 -3.74 17.81
CA ALA A 29 9.41 -3.20 19.04
C ALA A 29 10.06 -1.89 19.56
N PRO A 30 11.40 -1.77 19.67
CA PRO A 30 12.01 -0.50 20.11
C PRO A 30 11.89 0.61 19.06
N LEU A 31 11.70 0.26 17.79
CA LEU A 31 11.60 1.20 16.68
C LEU A 31 10.15 1.59 16.37
N ASP A 32 9.16 0.94 16.98
CA ASP A 32 7.74 1.07 16.64
C ASP A 32 7.26 2.53 16.68
N VAL A 33 7.53 3.20 17.80
CA VAL A 33 7.16 4.61 18.03
C VAL A 33 8.00 5.56 17.15
N VAL A 34 9.29 5.27 17.00
CA VAL A 34 10.21 6.09 16.18
C VAL A 34 9.78 6.08 14.73
N PHE A 35 9.47 4.89 14.21
CA PHE A 35 8.97 4.72 12.88
C PHE A 35 7.63 5.40 12.68
N GLU A 36 6.68 5.23 13.59
CA GLU A 36 5.40 5.93 13.50
C GLU A 36 5.58 7.45 13.34
N GLY A 37 6.43 8.08 14.18
CA GLY A 37 6.75 9.50 14.05
C GLY A 37 7.41 9.85 12.72
N PHE A 38 8.39 9.05 12.29
CA PHE A 38 9.11 9.22 11.03
C PHE A 38 8.17 9.12 9.81
N TYR A 39 7.29 8.12 9.79
CA TYR A 39 6.29 7.92 8.74
C TYR A 39 5.30 9.07 8.65
N ASN A 40 4.78 9.53 9.80
CA ASN A 40 3.88 10.66 9.85
C ASN A 40 4.55 11.93 9.28
N ALA A 41 5.82 12.18 9.64
CA ALA A 41 6.55 13.33 9.13
C ALA A 41 6.68 13.32 7.59
N ILE A 42 6.95 12.16 6.98
CA ILE A 42 7.08 12.02 5.53
C ILE A 42 5.72 12.06 4.82
N LEU A 43 4.71 11.40 5.38
CA LEU A 43 3.37 11.34 4.76
C LEU A 43 2.60 12.66 4.85
N LEU A 44 2.88 13.47 5.88
CA LEU A 44 2.36 14.82 6.02
C LEU A 44 3.20 15.87 5.27
N HIS A 45 4.38 15.50 4.80
CA HIS A 45 5.22 16.42 4.04
C HIS A 45 4.50 16.84 2.76
N HIS A 46 4.38 18.15 2.56
CA HIS A 46 3.76 18.68 1.35
C HIS A 46 4.76 18.56 0.19
N PHE A 47 4.47 17.72 -0.79
CA PHE A 47 5.31 17.52 -1.97
C PHE A 47 5.04 18.62 -3.00
N ASP A 48 5.33 19.86 -2.61
CA ASP A 48 5.21 21.03 -3.48
C ASP A 48 6.55 21.41 -4.07
N SER A 49 6.60 21.34 -5.40
CA SER A 49 7.54 22.05 -6.27
C SER A 49 9.00 21.59 -6.31
N HIS A 50 9.61 21.81 -7.49
CA HIS A 50 11.00 21.76 -7.95
C HIS A 50 11.99 20.68 -7.45
N HIS A 51 12.01 20.30 -6.16
CA HIS A 51 12.97 19.34 -5.59
C HIS A 51 12.74 17.89 -6.03
N TYR A 52 11.51 17.58 -6.44
CA TYR A 52 11.11 16.26 -6.94
C TYR A 52 10.97 16.23 -8.47
N THR A 53 11.54 17.21 -9.19
CA THR A 53 11.43 17.26 -10.67
C THR A 53 12.33 16.28 -11.38
N SER A 54 13.48 15.93 -10.79
CA SER A 54 14.41 14.96 -11.35
C SER A 54 14.21 13.57 -10.74
N PRO A 55 14.05 12.51 -11.56
CA PRO A 55 13.95 11.14 -11.08
C PRO A 55 15.25 10.63 -10.43
N TYR A 56 16.37 11.36 -10.59
CA TYR A 56 17.67 11.00 -10.03
C TYR A 56 18.10 11.90 -8.86
N SER A 57 17.19 12.72 -8.33
CA SER A 57 17.49 13.53 -7.15
C SER A 57 17.63 12.67 -5.89
N GLU A 58 18.44 13.13 -4.95
CA GLU A 58 18.58 12.51 -3.63
C GLU A 58 17.23 12.39 -2.92
N ALA A 59 16.36 13.40 -3.06
CA ALA A 59 15.00 13.39 -2.51
C ALA A 59 14.14 12.25 -3.10
N THR A 60 14.25 11.99 -4.41
CA THR A 60 13.58 10.86 -5.06
C THR A 60 14.12 9.51 -4.55
N ASN A 61 15.45 9.38 -4.42
CA ASN A 61 16.06 8.15 -3.90
C ASN A 61 15.68 7.87 -2.43
N ASN A 62 15.58 8.91 -1.61
CA ASN A 62 15.13 8.82 -0.23
C ASN A 62 13.67 8.38 -0.16
N LEU A 63 12.81 8.93 -1.03
CA LEU A 63 11.40 8.53 -1.09
C LEU A 63 11.22 7.10 -1.62
N ILE A 64 12.03 6.67 -2.59
CA ILE A 64 12.05 5.26 -3.04
C ILE A 64 12.44 4.34 -1.89
N SER A 65 13.50 4.66 -1.15
CA SER A 65 13.97 3.89 0.00
C SER A 65 12.92 3.81 1.12
N PHE A 66 12.18 4.89 1.33
CA PHE A 66 11.05 4.94 2.23
C PHE A 66 9.92 3.99 1.80
N ILE A 67 9.58 3.97 0.51
CA ILE A 67 8.56 3.06 -0.02
C ILE A 67 9.01 1.60 0.06
N ASP A 68 10.30 1.30 -0.17
CA ASP A 68 10.85 -0.04 0.01
C ASP A 68 10.74 -0.54 1.46
N LEU A 69 10.90 0.38 2.43
CA LEU A 69 10.73 0.05 3.83
C LEU A 69 9.25 -0.19 4.18
N LEU A 70 8.32 0.64 3.67
CA LEU A 70 6.88 0.40 3.80
C LEU A 70 6.47 -0.96 3.24
N GLU A 71 7.02 -1.33 2.09
CA GLU A 71 6.78 -2.63 1.47
C GLU A 71 7.27 -3.78 2.36
N ALA A 72 8.48 -3.67 2.94
CA ALA A 72 9.03 -4.68 3.83
C ALA A 72 8.19 -4.82 5.12
N LEU A 73 7.72 -3.71 5.68
CA LEU A 73 6.86 -3.71 6.86
C LEU A 73 5.47 -4.29 6.57
N LEU A 74 4.90 -3.99 5.39
CA LEU A 74 3.66 -4.60 4.94
C LEU A 74 3.81 -6.13 4.83
N ALA A 75 4.86 -6.60 4.14
CA ALA A 75 5.12 -8.04 4.01
C ALA A 75 5.29 -8.71 5.39
N SER A 76 6.01 -8.04 6.29
CA SER A 76 6.17 -8.49 7.67
C SER A 76 4.84 -8.57 8.45
N ARG A 77 3.95 -7.58 8.30
CA ARG A 77 2.61 -7.59 8.92
C ARG A 77 1.79 -8.78 8.43
N ILE A 78 1.87 -9.03 7.13
CA ILE A 78 1.15 -10.07 6.39
C ILE A 78 1.55 -11.48 6.83
N GLU A 79 2.84 -11.72 6.99
CA GLU A 79 3.35 -13.08 7.28
C GLU A 79 3.37 -13.40 8.77
N LEU A 80 3.58 -12.40 9.63
CA LEU A 80 3.81 -12.63 11.07
C LEU A 80 2.66 -12.16 11.95
N GLU A 81 1.72 -11.37 11.40
CA GLU A 81 0.53 -10.84 12.09
C GLU A 81 0.83 -10.13 13.44
N LEU A 82 2.05 -9.61 13.59
CA LEU A 82 2.48 -8.91 14.80
C LEU A 82 1.71 -7.58 14.96
N PRO A 83 1.21 -7.24 16.15
CA PRO A 83 0.37 -6.05 16.37
C PRO A 83 1.20 -4.77 16.58
N LEU A 84 2.26 -4.54 15.79
CA LEU A 84 3.09 -3.33 15.88
C LEU A 84 2.52 -2.19 15.03
N ARG A 85 2.56 -0.95 15.53
CA ARG A 85 2.00 0.21 14.82
C ARG A 85 2.74 0.53 13.53
N CYS A 86 4.06 0.40 13.52
CA CYS A 86 4.92 0.66 12.36
C CYS A 86 4.56 -0.25 11.17
N GLN A 87 4.14 -1.48 11.45
CA GLN A 87 3.67 -2.45 10.45
C GLN A 87 2.27 -2.13 9.90
N ARG A 88 1.44 -1.46 10.71
CA ARG A 88 0.06 -1.08 10.37
C ARG A 88 -0.03 0.26 9.63
N ILE A 89 1.09 0.98 9.46
CA ILE A 89 1.08 2.37 9.01
C ILE A 89 0.41 2.56 7.64
N LEU A 90 0.61 1.63 6.71
CA LEU A 90 0.02 1.71 5.36
C LEU A 90 -1.51 1.62 5.41
N PHE A 91 -2.04 0.81 6.32
CA PHE A 91 -3.48 0.64 6.55
C PHE A 91 -4.10 1.88 7.18
N LEU A 92 -3.44 2.40 8.22
CA LEU A 92 -3.94 3.50 9.03
C LEU A 92 -3.78 4.87 8.35
N LYS A 93 -2.83 5.01 7.43
CA LYS A 93 -2.45 6.29 6.81
C LYS A 93 -2.59 6.30 5.30
N VAL A 94 -3.43 5.43 4.73
CA VAL A 94 -3.65 5.34 3.28
C VAL A 94 -4.13 6.65 2.67
N SER A 95 -4.94 7.45 3.38
CA SER A 95 -5.38 8.75 2.88
C SER A 95 -4.21 9.69 2.56
N TYR A 96 -3.18 9.69 3.41
CA TYR A 96 -1.95 10.45 3.17
C TYR A 96 -1.17 9.88 1.98
N VAL A 97 -1.09 8.55 1.85
CA VAL A 97 -0.45 7.90 0.69
C VAL A 97 -1.15 8.29 -0.62
N LEU A 98 -2.48 8.31 -0.63
CA LEU A 98 -3.27 8.77 -1.79
C LEU A 98 -3.02 10.26 -2.08
N ASN A 99 -2.88 11.09 -1.05
CA ASN A 99 -2.49 12.50 -1.23
C ASN A 99 -1.09 12.65 -1.87
N VAL A 100 -0.12 11.84 -1.43
CA VAL A 100 1.22 11.81 -2.04
C VAL A 100 1.16 11.37 -3.51
N ILE A 101 0.33 10.38 -3.85
CA ILE A 101 0.10 9.95 -5.24
C ILE A 101 -0.50 11.10 -6.09
N SER A 102 -1.40 11.90 -5.51
CA SER A 102 -1.96 13.10 -6.17
C SER A 102 -0.96 14.24 -6.33
N SER A 103 0.06 14.30 -5.48
CA SER A 103 1.02 15.41 -5.46
C SER A 103 1.92 15.44 -6.70
N SER A 104 2.66 16.53 -6.89
CA SER A 104 3.58 16.73 -8.02
C SER A 104 4.92 15.99 -7.82
N ILE A 105 4.86 14.66 -7.76
CA ILE A 105 6.02 13.77 -7.62
C ILE A 105 6.27 12.95 -8.90
N PRO A 106 7.50 12.42 -9.13
CA PRO A 106 7.82 11.61 -10.29
C PRO A 106 6.88 10.41 -10.44
N TYR A 107 6.51 10.12 -11.68
CA TYR A 107 5.60 9.02 -12.01
C TYR A 107 6.08 7.65 -11.50
N ILE A 108 7.40 7.40 -11.51
CA ILE A 108 8.00 6.18 -10.93
C ILE A 108 7.60 5.97 -9.47
N ILE A 109 7.54 7.05 -8.67
CA ILE A 109 7.16 7.01 -7.26
C ILE A 109 5.66 6.75 -7.12
N LYS A 110 4.83 7.46 -7.91
CA LYS A 110 3.37 7.24 -7.95
C LYS A 110 3.06 5.78 -8.28
N LYS A 111 3.68 5.25 -9.34
CA LYS A 111 3.54 3.85 -9.76
C LYS A 111 3.93 2.90 -8.64
N LYS A 112 5.05 3.14 -7.95
CA LYS A 112 5.51 2.28 -6.84
C LYS A 112 4.52 2.27 -5.67
N LEU A 113 4.01 3.43 -5.26
CA LEU A 113 2.99 3.55 -4.21
C LEU A 113 1.69 2.84 -4.59
N ILE A 114 1.21 3.01 -5.83
CA ILE A 114 -0.02 2.36 -6.30
C ILE A 114 0.14 0.84 -6.33
N LEU A 115 1.29 0.34 -6.79
CA LEU A 115 1.57 -1.10 -6.75
C LEU A 115 1.68 -1.64 -5.32
N LEU A 116 2.20 -0.84 -4.39
CA LEU A 116 2.22 -1.19 -2.96
C LEU A 116 0.81 -1.26 -2.37
N LEU A 117 -0.06 -0.29 -2.69
CA LEU A 117 -1.47 -0.33 -2.30
C LEU A 117 -2.16 -1.56 -2.88
N LYS A 118 -1.93 -1.88 -4.15
CA LYS A 118 -2.43 -3.12 -4.76
C LYS A 118 -1.99 -4.36 -3.96
N LYS A 119 -0.71 -4.47 -3.60
CA LYS A 119 -0.20 -5.59 -2.79
C LYS A 119 -0.87 -5.65 -1.43
N CYS A 120 -1.08 -4.49 -0.80
CA CYS A 120 -1.78 -4.39 0.47
C CYS A 120 -3.16 -5.04 0.38
N VAL A 121 -3.99 -4.62 -0.58
CA VAL A 121 -5.37 -5.13 -0.66
C VAL A 121 -5.47 -6.56 -1.22
N LEU A 122 -4.50 -6.99 -2.04
CA LEU A 122 -4.51 -8.33 -2.65
C LEU A 122 -3.82 -9.43 -1.83
N TYR A 123 -3.35 -9.15 -0.62
CA TYR A 123 -2.46 -10.04 0.10
C TYR A 123 -2.99 -11.49 0.29
N LYS A 124 -4.32 -11.68 0.34
CA LYS A 124 -4.97 -13.01 0.43
C LYS A 124 -5.68 -13.47 -0.86
N SER A 125 -5.58 -12.73 -1.96
CA SER A 125 -6.28 -13.04 -3.22
C SER A 125 -5.50 -13.98 -4.16
N ARG A 126 -4.25 -14.35 -3.80
CA ARG A 126 -3.47 -15.29 -4.60
C ARG A 126 -3.85 -16.72 -4.22
N GLU A 127 -4.74 -17.31 -5.03
CA GLU A 127 -4.87 -18.77 -5.22
C GLU A 127 -5.42 -19.63 -4.07
N ASP A 128 -6.49 -19.20 -3.40
CA ASP A 128 -7.44 -20.17 -2.83
C ASP A 128 -8.85 -19.87 -3.33
N ALA A 129 -9.14 -20.35 -4.54
CA ALA A 129 -10.46 -20.37 -5.15
C ALA A 129 -11.48 -21.26 -4.41
N LYS A 130 -11.26 -21.58 -3.12
CA LYS A 130 -12.09 -22.49 -2.34
C LYS A 130 -12.75 -21.91 -1.10
N SER A 131 -12.50 -20.66 -0.71
CA SER A 131 -13.25 -20.12 0.43
C SER A 131 -13.36 -18.61 0.40
N GLY A 132 -14.55 -18.13 0.01
CA GLY A 132 -14.95 -16.73 0.03
C GLY A 132 -15.12 -16.12 1.43
N SER A 133 -14.50 -16.68 2.48
CA SER A 133 -14.60 -16.18 3.87
C SER A 133 -13.27 -16.17 4.64
N LEU A 134 -12.11 -16.38 4.01
CA LEU A 134 -10.82 -16.49 4.72
C LEU A 134 -10.31 -15.18 5.35
N PHE A 135 -10.95 -14.05 5.08
CA PHE A 135 -10.64 -12.79 5.74
C PHE A 135 -11.18 -12.72 7.17
N LEU A 136 -12.27 -13.45 7.46
CA LEU A 136 -12.85 -13.59 8.79
C LEU A 136 -12.00 -14.42 9.75
N GLN A 137 -10.99 -15.15 9.26
CA GLN A 137 -10.17 -16.04 10.10
C GLN A 137 -9.01 -15.34 10.81
N THR A 138 -8.63 -14.13 10.40
CA THR A 138 -7.52 -13.37 11.00
C THR A 138 -8.02 -12.02 11.49
N PRO A 139 -8.62 -11.95 12.70
CA PRO A 139 -9.31 -10.76 13.19
C PRO A 139 -8.41 -9.52 13.25
N SER A 140 -7.11 -9.70 13.53
CA SER A 140 -6.17 -8.58 13.62
C SER A 140 -5.98 -7.83 12.30
N LEU A 141 -6.07 -8.53 11.16
CA LEU A 141 -5.88 -7.93 9.84
C LEU A 141 -7.20 -7.45 9.23
N SER A 142 -8.32 -8.02 9.67
CA SER A 142 -9.68 -7.53 9.36
C SER A 142 -9.84 -6.06 9.73
N GLU A 143 -9.46 -5.68 10.95
CA GLU A 143 -9.52 -4.29 11.43
C GLU A 143 -8.67 -3.35 10.58
N ASP A 144 -7.45 -3.77 10.23
CA ASP A 144 -6.52 -2.99 9.40
C ASP A 144 -7.14 -2.69 8.03
N MET A 145 -7.81 -3.67 7.46
CA MET A 145 -8.40 -3.56 6.14
C MET A 145 -9.74 -2.84 6.14
N LEU A 146 -10.47 -2.87 7.25
CA LEU A 146 -11.60 -1.98 7.47
C LEU A 146 -11.15 -0.53 7.48
N ALA A 147 -10.09 -0.22 8.25
CA ALA A 147 -9.52 1.12 8.31
C ALA A 147 -9.03 1.59 6.93
N LEU A 148 -8.30 0.73 6.22
CA LEU A 148 -7.84 0.99 4.86
C LEU A 148 -9.02 1.27 3.91
N SER A 149 -10.03 0.39 3.90
CA SER A 149 -11.17 0.48 2.98
C SER A 149 -11.99 1.75 3.22
N ASN A 150 -12.24 2.09 4.48
CA ASN A 150 -12.96 3.32 4.83
C ASN A 150 -12.21 4.57 4.36
N ALA A 151 -10.90 4.63 4.59
CA ALA A 151 -10.08 5.76 4.18
C ALA A 151 -9.96 5.88 2.64
N VAL A 152 -9.80 4.76 1.92
CA VAL A 152 -9.81 4.74 0.45
C VAL A 152 -11.12 5.29 -0.09
N LEU A 153 -12.26 4.77 0.39
CA LEU A 153 -13.58 5.20 -0.08
C LEU A 153 -13.89 6.66 0.25
N GLN A 154 -13.41 7.15 1.39
CA GLN A 154 -13.54 8.56 1.76
C GLN A 154 -12.79 9.48 0.79
N VAL A 155 -11.54 9.15 0.44
CA VAL A 155 -10.73 9.95 -0.49
C VAL A 155 -11.27 9.90 -1.91
N MET A 156 -11.79 8.76 -2.34
CA MET A 156 -12.35 8.58 -3.67
C MET A 156 -13.59 9.42 -3.96
N ASN A 157 -14.40 9.71 -2.94
CA ASN A 157 -15.59 10.56 -3.09
C ASN A 157 -15.22 11.99 -3.55
N LEU A 158 -13.94 12.38 -3.46
CA LEU A 158 -13.45 13.72 -3.77
C LEU A 158 -12.97 13.89 -5.22
N THR A 159 -13.47 13.10 -6.19
CA THR A 159 -13.06 13.13 -7.61
C THR A 159 -11.56 12.84 -7.86
N TRP A 160 -10.89 12.25 -6.87
CA TRP A 160 -9.44 12.00 -6.85
C TRP A 160 -8.90 11.24 -8.06
N LEU A 161 -9.64 10.25 -8.57
CA LEU A 161 -9.24 9.47 -9.75
C LEU A 161 -9.02 10.34 -11.01
N ASN A 162 -9.72 11.47 -11.11
CA ASN A 162 -9.61 12.37 -12.27
C ASN A 162 -8.30 13.18 -12.26
N GLN A 163 -7.59 13.23 -11.12
CA GLN A 163 -6.34 13.98 -10.97
C GLN A 163 -5.09 13.15 -11.27
N ILE A 164 -5.24 11.85 -11.54
CA ILE A 164 -4.12 10.96 -11.79
C ILE A 164 -3.68 11.14 -13.24
N PRO A 165 -2.49 11.68 -13.52
CA PRO A 165 -2.03 11.90 -14.88
C PRO A 165 -1.83 10.54 -15.56
N LEU A 166 -2.72 10.20 -16.47
CA LEU A 166 -2.52 9.13 -17.45
C LEU A 166 -1.66 9.71 -18.57
N SER A 167 -0.63 9.01 -19.07
CA SER A 167 0.09 9.53 -20.23
C SER A 167 -0.89 9.66 -21.40
N GLY A 168 -0.76 10.74 -22.19
CA GLY A 168 -1.75 11.24 -23.15
C GLY A 168 -2.10 10.32 -24.34
N LYS A 169 -1.84 9.02 -24.26
CA LYS A 169 -2.31 7.99 -25.19
C LYS A 169 -2.98 6.87 -24.40
N SER A 170 -4.10 7.17 -23.76
CA SER A 170 -4.93 6.15 -23.14
C SER A 170 -5.65 5.34 -24.23
N SER A 171 -5.17 4.13 -24.50
CA SER A 171 -6.03 3.08 -25.07
C SER A 171 -7.17 2.84 -24.07
N TYR A 172 -8.40 3.14 -24.50
CA TYR A 172 -9.60 2.87 -23.71
C TYR A 172 -9.71 1.36 -23.45
N PHE A 173 -10.35 0.98 -22.35
CA PHE A 173 -10.57 -0.41 -21.98
C PHE A 173 -11.25 -1.15 -23.15
N GLY A 174 -10.51 -2.00 -23.88
CA GLY A 174 -10.97 -2.73 -25.06
C GLY A 174 -10.39 -2.31 -26.42
N SER A 175 -9.54 -1.27 -26.48
CA SER A 175 -8.85 -0.90 -27.73
C SER A 175 -7.63 -1.80 -27.98
N SER A 176 -7.69 -2.56 -29.08
CA SER A 176 -6.68 -3.53 -29.53
C SER A 176 -5.43 -2.90 -30.16
N ASP A 177 -5.20 -1.60 -29.95
CA ASP A 177 -4.02 -0.91 -30.48
C ASP A 177 -3.00 -0.69 -29.36
N ALA A 178 -2.47 -1.79 -28.81
CA ALA A 178 -1.33 -1.75 -27.91
C ALA A 178 -0.04 -1.68 -28.74
N ALA A 179 0.48 -0.46 -28.93
CA ALA A 179 1.88 -0.29 -29.32
C ALA A 179 2.79 -0.83 -28.20
N PRO A 180 3.87 -1.56 -28.53
CA PRO A 180 4.74 -2.21 -27.54
C PRO A 180 5.49 -1.13 -26.75
N GLY A 181 4.97 -0.77 -25.58
CA GLY A 181 5.58 0.25 -24.72
C GLY A 181 4.61 1.02 -23.80
N HIS A 182 3.28 0.94 -24.01
CA HIS A 182 2.28 1.68 -23.23
C HIS A 182 1.64 0.90 -22.06
N ASP A 183 2.11 -0.31 -21.74
CA ASP A 183 1.53 -1.19 -20.70
C ASP A 183 1.57 -0.63 -19.27
N SER A 184 2.42 0.37 -19.02
CA SER A 184 2.66 0.84 -17.65
C SER A 184 1.48 1.61 -17.05
N ASP A 185 0.77 2.41 -17.85
CA ASP A 185 -0.38 3.21 -17.38
C ASP A 185 -1.62 2.35 -17.17
N GLN A 186 -1.83 1.38 -18.05
CA GLN A 186 -2.94 0.44 -17.91
C GLN A 186 -2.79 -0.43 -16.65
N THR A 187 -1.55 -0.81 -16.32
CA THR A 187 -1.27 -1.55 -15.07
C THR A 187 -1.58 -0.72 -13.83
N VAL A 188 -1.24 0.57 -13.85
CA VAL A 188 -1.51 1.51 -12.74
C VAL A 188 -3.00 1.75 -12.58
N LEU A 189 -3.73 2.01 -13.67
CA LEU A 189 -5.18 2.20 -13.63
C LEU A 189 -5.90 0.94 -13.15
N ARG A 190 -5.54 -0.24 -13.68
CA ARG A 190 -6.08 -1.53 -13.21
C ARG A 190 -5.78 -1.76 -11.73
N ALA A 191 -4.58 -1.44 -11.27
CA ALA A 191 -4.19 -1.57 -9.88
C ALA A 191 -5.04 -0.66 -8.97
N LEU A 192 -5.24 0.60 -9.36
CA LEU A 192 -6.12 1.53 -8.66
C LEU A 192 -7.56 1.02 -8.63
N SER A 193 -8.16 0.73 -9.79
CA SER A 193 -9.53 0.21 -9.87
C SER A 193 -9.73 -1.03 -9.00
N LEU A 194 -8.72 -1.91 -8.93
CA LEU A 194 -8.76 -3.07 -8.07
C LEU A 194 -8.71 -2.73 -6.57
N VAL A 195 -7.88 -1.77 -6.16
CA VAL A 195 -7.85 -1.26 -4.78
C VAL A 195 -9.23 -0.71 -4.39
N VAL A 196 -9.87 0.03 -5.29
CA VAL A 196 -11.23 0.55 -5.09
C VAL A 196 -12.24 -0.58 -4.94
N LEU A 197 -12.29 -1.49 -5.92
CA LEU A 197 -13.25 -2.58 -5.95
C LEU A 197 -13.14 -3.44 -4.69
N LYS A 198 -11.91 -3.73 -4.26
CA LYS A 198 -11.68 -4.48 -3.02
C LYS A 198 -12.09 -3.70 -1.77
N ALA A 199 -11.88 -2.39 -1.71
CA ALA A 199 -12.37 -1.58 -0.59
C ALA A 199 -13.91 -1.59 -0.50
N VAL A 200 -14.61 -1.51 -1.64
CA VAL A 200 -16.07 -1.64 -1.71
C VAL A 200 -16.53 -3.03 -1.27
N GLU A 201 -15.93 -4.09 -1.82
CA GLU A 201 -16.22 -5.49 -1.47
C GLU A 201 -16.10 -5.70 0.05
N PHE A 202 -15.01 -5.22 0.65
CA PHE A 202 -14.77 -5.34 2.07
C PHE A 202 -15.82 -4.61 2.92
N LYS A 203 -16.18 -3.37 2.53
CA LYS A 203 -17.20 -2.59 3.24
C LYS A 203 -18.59 -3.24 3.18
N ILE A 204 -18.96 -3.81 2.03
CA ILE A 204 -20.22 -4.54 1.87
C ILE A 204 -20.24 -5.78 2.77
N HIS A 205 -19.15 -6.56 2.77
CA HIS A 205 -19.05 -7.76 3.57
C HIS A 205 -19.13 -7.47 5.07
N ASN A 206 -18.39 -6.45 5.55
CA ASN A 206 -18.44 -6.04 6.96
C ASN A 206 -19.85 -5.56 7.38
N SER A 207 -20.56 -4.84 6.50
CA SER A 207 -21.92 -4.38 6.78
C SER A 207 -22.91 -5.54 6.87
N ALA A 208 -22.76 -6.58 6.02
CA ALA A 208 -23.59 -7.78 6.07
C ALA A 208 -23.37 -8.58 7.36
N THR A 209 -22.11 -8.72 7.81
CA THR A 209 -21.81 -9.39 9.08
C THR A 209 -22.34 -8.62 10.30
N GLU A 210 -22.36 -7.28 10.26
CA GLU A 210 -22.95 -6.46 11.33
C GLU A 210 -24.48 -6.60 11.42
N THR A 211 -25.16 -6.88 10.29
CA THR A 211 -26.62 -7.08 10.27
C THR A 211 -27.07 -8.46 10.75
N GLU A 212 -26.21 -9.48 10.74
CA GLU A 212 -26.51 -10.84 11.23
C GLU A 212 -26.29 -11.00 12.75
N ILE A 213 -25.55 -10.08 13.38
CA ILE A 213 -25.21 -10.11 14.82
C ILE A 213 -26.23 -9.29 15.66
N LYS A 214 -27.26 -8.73 15.03
CA LYS A 214 -28.31 -7.90 15.66
C LYS A 214 -29.63 -8.65 15.76
#